data_AF-A0A8T5GCB6-F1
#
_entry.id   AF-A0A8T5GCB6-F1
#
_cell.length_a   1.000
_cell.length_b   1.000
_cell.length_c   1.000
_cell.angle_alpha   90.00
_cell.angle_beta   90.00
_cell.angle_gamma   90.00
#
_symmetry.space_group_name_H-M   'P 1'
#
loop_
_entity.id
_entity.type
_entity.pdbx_description
1 polymer ?
#
loop_
_entity_poly.entity_id
_entity_poly.type
_entity_poly.pdbx_seq_one_letter_code
_entity_poly.pdbx_strand_id
1 'polypeptide(L)' 'MTKLKIVHDRPTCIGCGVCAAINPEHWKMSDEDGKSDVVGADKVGTDEVLE' A
#
# COMPACT_ATOMS: atom_id res chain seq x y z
N MET A 1 20.43 2.10 12.18
CA MET A 1 19.08 2.49 11.71
C MET A 1 18.51 1.29 10.97
N THR A 2 17.37 0.78 11.42
CA THR A 2 16.78 -0.44 10.85
C THR A 2 16.02 -0.07 9.57
N LYS A 3 16.35 -0.70 8.44
CA LYS A 3 15.54 -0.59 7.22
C LYS A 3 14.26 -1.40 7.39
N LEU A 4 13.12 -0.80 7.06
CA LEU A 4 11.81 -1.42 7.16
C LEU A 4 11.23 -1.48 5.75
N LYS A 5 10.70 -2.65 5.39
CA LYS A 5 10.09 -2.89 4.08
C LYS A 5 8.57 -2.98 4.24
N ILE A 6 7.82 -2.26 3.41
CA ILE A 6 6.38 -2.41 3.29
C ILE A 6 6.10 -3.23 2.02
N VAL A 7 5.28 -4.26 2.14
CA VAL A 7 4.81 -5.07 1.02
C VAL A 7 3.29 -5.10 1.06
N HIS A 8 2.67 -4.75 -0.06
CA HIS A 8 1.23 -4.77 -0.23
C HIS A 8 0.82 -5.77 -1.32
N ASP A 9 0.12 -6.82 -0.89
CA ASP A 9 -0.58 -7.76 -1.79
C ASP A 9 -1.89 -7.11 -2.28
N ARG A 10 -1.74 -6.30 -3.32
CA ARG A 10 -2.84 -5.55 -3.93
C ARG A 10 -3.93 -6.45 -4.57
N PRO A 11 -3.60 -7.62 -5.15
CA PRO A 11 -4.62 -8.57 -5.60
C PRO A 11 -5.63 -8.96 -4.52
N THR A 12 -5.16 -9.27 -3.30
CA THR A 12 -6.03 -9.69 -2.20
C THR A 12 -6.62 -8.53 -1.39
N CYS A 13 -6.16 -7.30 -1.62
CA CYS A 13 -6.73 -6.10 -0.99
C CYS A 13 -8.23 -5.95 -1.30
N ILE A 14 -9.02 -5.84 -0.23
CA ILE A 14 -10.48 -5.67 -0.26
C ILE A 14 -10.93 -4.21 -0.11
N GLY A 15 -9.99 -3.26 0.00
CA GLY A 15 -10.33 -1.83 0.10
C GLY A 15 -10.96 -1.40 1.43
N CYS A 16 -10.64 -2.04 2.55
CA CYS A 16 -11.23 -1.67 3.85
C CYS A 16 -10.74 -0.32 4.41
N GLY A 17 -9.64 0.24 3.87
CA GLY A 17 -9.11 1.56 4.26
C GLY A 17 -8.39 1.64 5.61
N VAL A 18 -8.25 0.53 6.35
CA VAL A 18 -7.63 0.53 7.69
C VAL A 18 -6.15 0.93 7.63
N CYS A 19 -5.42 0.49 6.60
CA CYS A 19 -4.02 0.86 6.40
C CYS A 19 -3.84 2.39 6.23
N ALA A 20 -4.65 3.01 5.38
CA ALA A 20 -4.67 4.45 5.17
C ALA A 20 -5.12 5.23 6.42
N ALA A 21 -5.99 4.66 7.26
CA ALA A 21 -6.42 5.28 8.51
C ALA A 21 -5.33 5.24 9.61
N ILE A 22 -4.57 4.15 9.70
CA ILE A 22 -3.54 3.95 10.73
C ILE A 22 -2.22 4.64 10.36
N ASN A 23 -1.85 4.62 9.08
CA ASN A 23 -0.57 5.18 8.60
C ASN A 23 -0.77 5.94 7.27
N PRO A 24 -1.39 7.13 7.30
CA PRO A 24 -1.70 7.92 6.11
C PRO A 24 -0.45 8.44 5.38
N GLU A 25 0.73 8.40 6.00
CA GLU A 25 1.99 8.84 5.36
C GLU A 25 2.46 7.84 4.29
N HIS A 26 2.21 6.55 4.51
CA HIS A 26 2.68 5.48 3.62
C HIS A 26 1.54 4.77 2.87
N TRP A 27 0.28 5.11 3.16
CA TRP A 27 -0.88 4.45 2.58
C TRP A 27 -1.93 5.48 2.15
N LYS A 28 -2.51 5.25 0.97
CA LYS A 28 -3.67 6.00 0.47
C LYS A 28 -4.71 5.05 -0.10
N MET A 29 -5.96 5.51 -0.21
CA MET A 29 -6.98 4.79 -0.97
C MET A 29 -6.98 5.31 -2.42
N SER A 30 -7.04 4.39 -3.37
CA SER A 30 -7.23 4.66 -4.79
C SER A 30 -8.71 4.88 -5.08
N ASP A 31 -9.05 6.05 -5.63
CA ASP A 31 -10.40 6.33 -6.13
C ASP A 31 -10.75 5.57 -7.42
N GLU A 32 -9.75 5.06 -8.16
CA GLU A 32 -9.99 4.35 -9.43
C GLU A 32 -10.55 2.94 -9.22
N ASP A 33 -10.00 2.20 -8.26
CA ASP A 33 -10.37 0.79 -8.02
C ASP A 33 -10.79 0.50 -6.57
N GLY A 34 -10.79 1.51 -5.70
CA GLY A 34 -11.23 1.38 -4.31
C GLY A 34 -10.28 0.57 -3.43
N LYS A 35 -9.08 0.24 -3.89
CA LYS A 35 -8.06 -0.47 -3.10
C LYS A 35 -7.08 0.51 -2.48
N SER A 36 -6.32 0.04 -1.50
CA SER A 36 -5.20 0.81 -0.97
C SER A 36 -4.01 0.79 -1.92
N ASP A 37 -3.22 1.85 -1.91
CA ASP A 37 -1.90 1.92 -2.55
C ASP A 37 -0.86 2.33 -1.50
N VAL A 38 0.38 1.86 -1.67
CA VAL A 38 1.51 2.28 -0.84
C VAL A 38 2.15 3.53 -1.46
N VAL A 39 2.23 4.60 -0.68
CA VAL A 39 2.78 5.88 -1.14
C VAL A 39 4.29 5.73 -1.33
N GLY A 40 4.77 6.02 -2.55
CA GLY A 40 6.20 5.94 -2.90
C GLY A 40 6.72 4.53 -3.16
N ALA A 41 5.85 3.52 -3.20
CA ALA A 41 6.25 2.15 -3.52
C ALA A 41 6.50 1.94 -5.02
N ASP A 42 7.43 1.04 -5.32
CA ASP A 42 7.62 0.48 -6.64
C ASP A 42 6.65 -0.67 -6.88
N LYS A 43 6.13 -0.76 -8.11
CA LYS A 43 5.31 -1.89 -8.54
C LYS A 43 6.22 -3.05 -8.93
N VAL A 44 6.17 -4.14 -8.17
CA VAL A 44 6.93 -5.36 -8.45
C VAL A 44 5.92 -6.44 -8.83
N GLY A 45 5.66 -6.59 -10.13
CA GLY A 45 4.62 -7.51 -10.62
C GLY A 45 3.22 -6.99 -10.30
N THR A 46 2.45 -7.76 -9.54
CA THR A 46 1.11 -7.36 -9.06
C THR A 46 1.12 -6.69 -7.68
N ASP A 47 2.26 -6.72 -7.00
CA ASP A 47 2.43 -6.21 -5.64
C ASP A 47 3.09 -4.83 -5.62
N GLU A 48 2.92 -4.11 -4.51
CA GLU A 48 3.57 -2.83 -4.27
C GLU A 48 4.57 -2.96 -3.11
N VAL A 49 5.79 -2.46 -3.31
CA VAL A 49 6.90 -2.62 -2.37
C VAL A 49 7.59 -1.29 -2.11
N LEU A 50 7.78 -0.95 -0.83
CA LEU A 50 8.57 0.19 -0.37
C LEU A 50 9.74 -0.31 0.50
N GLU A 51 10.97 0.15 0.23
CA GLU A 51 12.23 -0.28 0.88
C GLU A 51 12.83 0.72 1.89
#